data_AF-A0A139ADW3-F1
#
_entry.id   AF-A0A139ADW3-F1
#
_cell.length_a   1.000
_cell.length_b   1.000
_cell.length_c   1.000
_cell.angle_alpha   90.00
_cell.angle_beta   90.00
_cell.angle_gamma   90.00
#
_symmetry.space_group_name_H-M   'P 1'
#
loop_
_entity.id
_entity.type
_entity.pdbx_description
1 polymer ?
#
loop_
_entity_poly.entity_id
_entity_poly.type
_entity_poly.pdbx_seq_one_letter_code
_entity_poly.pdbx_strand_id
1 'polypeptide(L)'
;MYPAVSAASFTVWNSPECGACWALLNPANGVTVNVTIVDGCGPVAGYANHFDISPDAFTTLGGQAAVNVGHIIVEKYSKISEKPCGT
;
A
#
# COMPACT_ATOMS: atom_id res chain seq x y z
N MET A 1 2.59 -11.54 6.08
CA MET A 1 2.89 -10.13 6.33
C MET A 1 1.74 -9.58 7.17
N TYR A 2 1.85 -9.60 8.51
CA TYR A 2 0.68 -9.55 9.41
C TYR A 2 0.27 -8.13 9.83
N PRO A 3 -1.02 -7.76 9.66
CA PRO A 3 -1.83 -8.18 8.53
C PRO A 3 -1.68 -7.20 7.35
N ALA A 4 -1.37 -5.93 7.58
CA ALA A 4 -1.33 -4.89 6.55
C ALA A 4 0.03 -4.19 6.52
N VAL A 5 0.96 -4.78 5.77
CA VAL A 5 2.27 -4.20 5.48
C VAL A 5 2.48 -4.12 3.97
N SER A 6 3.40 -3.26 3.55
CA SER A 6 3.65 -2.95 2.14
C SER A 6 5.13 -2.77 1.85
N ALA A 7 5.54 -3.08 0.62
CA ALA A 7 6.66 -2.41 -0.01
C ALA A 7 6.17 -1.16 -0.77
N ALA A 8 7.01 -0.14 -0.92
CA ALA A 8 6.66 1.06 -1.70
C ALA A 8 7.82 1.52 -2.59
N SER A 9 7.50 2.04 -3.78
CA SER A 9 8.52 2.41 -4.79
C SER A 9 9.37 3.62 -4.43
N PHE A 10 8.94 4.38 -3.43
CA PHE A 10 9.65 5.55 -2.89
C PHE A 10 10.42 5.21 -1.60
N THR A 11 10.49 3.94 -1.23
CA THR A 11 11.20 3.47 -0.05
C THR A 11 12.51 2.79 -0.46
N VAL A 12 13.59 3.18 0.22
CA VAL A 12 14.93 2.63 0.06
C VAL A 12 15.48 2.23 1.43
N TRP A 13 16.65 1.59 1.47
CA TRP A 13 17.30 1.22 2.73
C TRP A 13 17.42 2.42 3.69
N ASN A 14 16.97 2.23 4.94
CA ASN A 14 16.96 3.24 6.00
C ASN A 14 16.15 4.51 5.66
N SER A 15 15.12 4.39 4.81
CA SER A 15 14.21 5.49 4.48
C SER A 15 13.41 5.94 5.72
N PRO A 16 13.09 7.26 5.84
CA PRO A 16 12.15 7.75 6.86
C PRO A 16 10.71 7.23 6.67
N GLU A 17 10.44 6.51 5.58
CA GLU A 17 9.19 5.80 5.36
C GLU A 17 9.19 4.39 5.95
N CYS A 18 10.34 3.81 6.30
CA CYS A 18 10.39 2.51 6.96
C CYS A 18 9.68 2.58 8.32
N GLY A 19 8.66 1.74 8.51
CA GLY A 19 7.82 1.72 9.70
C GLY A 19 6.68 2.73 9.68
N ALA A 20 6.56 3.60 8.68
CA ALA A 20 5.47 4.55 8.59
C ALA A 20 4.14 3.88 8.19
N CYS A 21 3.04 4.43 8.68
CA CYS A 21 1.69 4.02 8.30
C CYS A 21 1.13 4.90 7.19
N TRP A 22 0.65 4.27 6.12
CA TRP A 22 0.07 4.93 4.94
C TRP A 22 -1.35 4.42 4.69
N ALA A 23 -2.26 5.35 4.38
CA ALA A 23 -3.62 5.04 3.94
C ALA A 23 -3.67 4.96 2.41
N LEU A 24 -4.30 3.92 1.87
CA LEU A 24 -4.53 3.71 0.44
C LEU A 24 -6.04 3.63 0.17
N LEU A 25 -6.58 4.53 -0.65
CA LEU A 25 -7.99 4.56 -1.02
C LEU A 25 -8.19 4.04 -2.45
N ASN A 26 -9.02 3.02 -2.58
CA ASN A 26 -9.50 2.58 -3.89
C ASN A 26 -10.70 3.46 -4.32
N PRO A 27 -10.54 4.31 -5.36
CA PRO A 27 -11.62 5.21 -5.79
C PRO A 27 -12.81 4.45 -6.40
N ALA A 28 -12.61 3.22 -6.89
CA ALA A 28 -13.66 2.45 -7.56
C ALA A 28 -14.73 1.93 -6.59
N ASN A 29 -14.39 1.75 -5.30
CA ASN A 29 -15.32 1.23 -4.29
C ASN A 29 -15.33 2.04 -2.97
N GLY A 30 -14.49 3.05 -2.82
CA GLY A 30 -14.40 3.89 -1.63
C GLY A 30 -13.75 3.23 -0.41
N VAL A 31 -13.16 2.04 -0.57
CA VAL A 31 -12.51 1.31 0.53
C VAL A 31 -11.11 1.86 0.76
N THR A 32 -10.77 2.05 2.04
CA THR A 32 -9.43 2.44 2.47
C THR A 32 -8.80 1.32 3.28
N VAL A 33 -7.51 1.04 3.03
CA VAL A 33 -6.68 0.20 3.90
C VAL A 33 -5.49 0.99 4.41
N ASN A 34 -5.04 0.67 5.62
CA ASN A 34 -3.84 1.25 6.21
C ASN A 34 -2.74 0.20 6.20
N VAL A 35 -1.58 0.54 5.64
CA VAL A 35 -0.44 -0.36 5.50
C VAL A 35 0.82 0.23 6.12
N THR A 36 1.58 -0.59 6.83
CA THR A 36 2.91 -0.21 7.32
C THR A 36 3.95 -0.49 6.24
N ILE A 37 4.74 0.52 5.87
CA ILE A 37 5.81 0.34 4.88
C ILE A 37 7.01 -0.35 5.55
N VAL A 38 7.46 -1.47 4.98
CA VAL A 38 8.58 -2.26 5.53
C VAL A 38 9.67 -2.57 4.51
N ASP A 39 9.44 -2.28 3.23
CA ASP A 39 10.38 -2.58 2.16
C ASP A 39 10.26 -1.60 0.99
N GLY A 40 11.25 -1.61 0.10
CA GLY A 40 11.22 -0.94 -1.19
C GLY A 40 10.78 -1.87 -2.32
N CYS A 41 10.05 -1.36 -3.30
CA CYS A 41 9.77 -2.08 -4.55
C CYS A 41 10.14 -1.26 -5.78
N GLY A 42 10.09 -1.89 -6.97
CA GLY A 42 10.39 -1.21 -8.22
C GLY A 42 9.26 -0.25 -8.66
N PRO A 43 9.57 0.82 -9.41
CA PRO A 43 8.54 1.65 -10.03
C PRO A 43 7.83 0.89 -11.16
N VAL A 44 6.60 1.31 -11.47
CA VAL A 44 5.82 0.81 -12.61
C VAL A 44 5.63 1.94 -13.61
N ALA A 45 5.98 1.69 -14.88
CA ALA A 45 5.89 2.71 -15.93
C ALA A 45 4.46 3.25 -16.07
N GLY A 46 4.33 4.57 -16.18
CA GLY A 46 3.04 5.26 -16.29
C GLY A 46 2.36 5.58 -14.96
N TYR A 47 2.93 5.20 -13.82
CA TYR A 47 2.40 5.50 -12.49
C TYR A 47 3.41 6.29 -11.65
N ALA A 48 2.90 7.17 -10.80
CA ALA A 48 3.74 7.99 -9.92
C ALA A 48 4.41 7.14 -8.82
N ASN A 49 3.65 6.23 -8.22
CA ASN A 49 4.10 5.34 -7.15
C ASN A 49 3.53 3.94 -7.34
N HIS A 50 4.20 2.96 -6.76
CA HIS A 50 3.82 1.56 -6.74
C HIS A 50 3.90 1.01 -5.30
N PHE A 51 2.97 0.12 -4.97
CA PHE A 51 2.86 -0.53 -3.67
C PHE A 51 2.63 -2.02 -3.86
N ASP A 52 3.45 -2.85 -3.22
CA ASP A 52 3.20 -4.28 -3.07
C ASP A 52 2.67 -4.53 -1.66
N ILE A 53 1.36 -4.75 -1.53
CA ILE A 53 0.67 -4.92 -0.25
C ILE A 53 0.40 -6.40 0.05
N SER A 54 0.22 -6.73 1.33
CA SER A 54 -0.17 -8.09 1.74
C SER A 54 -1.47 -8.57 1.05
N PRO A 55 -1.64 -9.87 0.80
CA PRO A 55 -2.86 -10.41 0.18
C PRO A 55 -4.14 -10.05 0.92
N ASP A 56 -4.11 -9.98 2.25
CA ASP A 56 -5.26 -9.62 3.07
C ASP A 56 -5.65 -8.14 2.86
N ALA A 57 -4.66 -7.24 2.85
CA ALA A 57 -4.90 -5.82 2.56
C ALA A 57 -5.36 -5.61 1.11
N PHE A 58 -4.80 -6.35 0.16
CA PHE A 58 -5.18 -6.30 -1.25
C PHE A 58 -6.63 -6.76 -1.47
N THR A 59 -6.98 -7.90 -0.88
CA THR A 59 -8.34 -8.44 -0.94
C THR A 59 -9.33 -7.52 -0.25
N THR A 60 -8.95 -6.91 0.86
CA THR A 60 -9.80 -5.90 1.53
C THR A 60 -10.00 -4.66 0.65
N LEU A 61 -8.93 -4.14 0.05
CA LEU A 61 -8.96 -2.90 -0.75
C LEU A 61 -9.73 -3.05 -2.06
N GLY A 62 -9.56 -4.17 -2.76
CA GLY A 62 -10.07 -4.36 -4.12
C GLY A 62 -11.10 -5.47 -4.29
N GLY A 63 -11.30 -6.31 -3.27
CA GLY A 63 -12.17 -7.48 -3.35
C GLY A 63 -11.69 -8.51 -4.38
N GLN A 64 -12.57 -9.46 -4.70
CA GLN A 64 -12.27 -10.55 -5.64
C GLN A 64 -11.97 -10.04 -7.06
N ALA A 65 -12.57 -8.92 -7.47
CA ALA A 65 -12.34 -8.32 -8.78
C ALA A 65 -10.86 -7.93 -8.96
N ALA A 66 -10.27 -7.28 -7.95
CA ALA A 66 -8.86 -6.94 -7.97
C ALA A 66 -7.97 -8.17 -7.95
N VAL A 67 -8.31 -9.20 -7.17
CA VAL A 67 -7.55 -10.46 -7.11
C VAL A 67 -7.48 -11.12 -8.48
N ASN A 68 -8.58 -11.13 -9.22
CA ASN A 68 -8.63 -11.70 -10.57
C ASN A 68 -7.79 -10.92 -11.59
N VAL A 69 -7.67 -9.60 -11.41
CA VAL A 69 -6.91 -8.69 -12.30
C VAL A 69 -5.44 -8.58 -11.87
N GLY A 70 -5.12 -8.87 -10.61
CA GLY A 70 -3.78 -8.85 -10.04
C GLY A 70 -3.25 -7.46 -9.69
N HIS A 71 -4.02 -6.39 -9.88
CA HIS A 71 -3.63 -5.03 -9.48
C HIS A 71 -4.83 -4.13 -9.14
N ILE A 72 -4.57 -3.01 -8.46
CA ILE A 72 -5.55 -1.96 -8.12
C ILE A 72 -4.94 -0.61 -8.45
N ILE A 73 -5.71 0.27 -9.09
CA ILE A 73 -5.32 1.68 -9.25
C ILE A 73 -5.79 2.46 -8.03
N VAL A 74 -4.84 3.05 -7.31
CA VAL A 74 -5.08 3.88 -6.13
C VAL A 74 -4.80 5.33 -6.51
N GLU A 75 -5.82 6.18 -6.53
CA GLU A 75 -5.66 7.60 -6.88
C GLU A 75 -5.29 8.48 -5.68
N LYS A 76 -5.61 8.02 -4.47
CA LYS A 76 -5.32 8.75 -3.23
C LYS A 76 -4.61 7.86 -2.24
N TYR A 77 -3.44 8.30 -1.83
CA TYR A 77 -2.66 7.69 -0.76
C TYR A 77 -1.94 8.77 0.05
N SER A 78 -1.80 8.55 1.35
CA SER A 78 -1.15 9.52 2.23
C SER A 78 -0.52 8.87 3.45
N LYS A 79 0.64 9.38 3.87
CA LYS A 79 1.24 9.07 5.17
C LYS A 79 0.30 9.59 6.28
N ILE A 80 -0.08 8.73 7.20
CA ILE A 80 -0.96 9.07 8.33
C ILE A 80 -0.25 8.99 9.69
N SER A 81 0.89 8.31 9.77
CA SER A 81 1.75 8.26 10.96
C SER A 81 3.19 7.92 10.59
N GLU A 82 4.14 8.40 11.38
CA GLU A 82 5.55 7.96 11.32
C GLU A 82 5.77 6.62 12.05
N LYS A 83 4.74 6.12 12.75
CA LYS A 83 4.76 4.83 13.45
C LYS A 83 4.00 3.77 12.66
N PRO A 84 4.24 2.47 12.96
CA PRO A 84 3.49 1.39 12.35
C PRO A 84 1.99 1.52 12.60
N CYS A 85 1.19 1.03 11.65
CA CYS A 85 -0.26 1.03 11.78
C CYS A 85 -0.72 0.21 13.00
N GLY A 86 -1.70 0.73 13.75
CA GLY A 86 -2.27 0.02 14.92
C GLY A 86 -1.44 0.11 16.20
N THR A 87 -0.48 1.06 16.26
CA THR A 87 0.29 1.40 17.47
C THR A 87 -0.19 2.68 18.14
#